data_AF-A0A7S1JSI2-F1
#
_entry.id   AF-A0A7S1JSI2-F1
#
_cell.length_a   1.000
_cell.length_b   1.000
_cell.length_c   1.000
_cell.angle_alpha   90.00
_cell.angle_beta   90.00
_cell.angle_gamma   90.00
#
_symmetry.space_group_name_H-M   'P 1'
#
loop_
_entity.id
_entity.type
_entity.pdbx_description
1 polymer ?
#
loop_
_entity_poly.entity_id
_entity_poly.type
_entity_poly.pdbx_seq_one_letter_code
_entity_poly.pdbx_strand_id
1 'polypeptide(L)'
;MARSQLFAAVCLGAFLLVQQAECASNDVANVLRKKKGKHKGPPHADILDLGIKNGTSGGYVLKVRYTSTDKDCTQYMNWYELLDEEGRLLFKRHMTHPHTKFPIWRETLLPVDGVYDDTTVIVRGHMYPNGYSGKAIKGSIKDGFQPIDLPSDYAREAETGGPEAPECQEFVRGPRFNDKDQDNTDDTDDSTDDSTDSEDTSSEEADSQAQRGDATPGSKGDQKSGKKKNKKMTAEERAARKARIEEESLRTVG
;
A
#
# COMPACT_ATOMS: atom_id res chain seq x y z
N MET A 1 65.10 -15.19 58.13
CA MET A 1 63.89 -16.05 58.08
C MET A 1 63.03 -15.51 56.95
N ALA A 2 63.20 -15.94 55.69
CA ALA A 2 62.76 -17.19 55.04
C ALA A 2 61.29 -17.16 54.54
N ARG A 3 61.17 -17.04 53.21
CA ARG A 3 60.19 -17.66 52.25
C ARG A 3 58.69 -17.36 52.47
N SER A 4 57.99 -16.65 51.56
CA SER A 4 57.50 -17.09 50.23
C SER A 4 56.69 -18.39 50.27
N GLN A 5 55.37 -18.33 49.97
CA GLN A 5 54.62 -19.32 49.18
C GLN A 5 53.28 -18.75 48.67
N LEU A 6 53.09 -18.89 47.36
CA LEU A 6 51.83 -18.91 46.61
C LEU A 6 50.92 -20.04 47.12
N PHE A 7 49.61 -19.84 47.10
CA PHE A 7 48.66 -20.90 46.75
C PHE A 7 47.60 -20.35 45.80
N ALA A 8 47.65 -20.87 44.57
CA ALA A 8 46.56 -20.85 43.62
C ALA A 8 45.46 -21.81 44.11
N ALA A 9 44.20 -21.38 44.05
CA ALA A 9 43.06 -22.27 44.17
C ALA A 9 42.14 -22.05 42.97
N VAL A 10 42.11 -23.09 42.15
CA VAL A 10 41.29 -23.32 40.97
C VAL A 10 39.86 -23.62 41.43
N CYS A 11 38.87 -22.87 40.95
CA CYS A 11 37.47 -23.30 40.83
C CYS A 11 37.08 -23.08 39.36
N LEU A 12 37.31 -24.05 38.47
CA LEU A 12 36.37 -25.12 38.14
C LEU A 12 34.90 -24.66 38.07
N GLY A 13 34.46 -24.38 36.84
CA GLY A 13 33.28 -25.04 36.27
C GLY A 13 31.91 -24.55 36.73
N ALA A 14 31.36 -23.55 36.03
CA ALA A 14 29.93 -23.49 35.75
C ALA A 14 29.75 -23.08 34.28
N PHE A 15 29.83 -24.08 33.42
CA PHE A 15 29.50 -24.01 32.00
C PHE A 15 27.97 -23.85 31.91
N LEU A 16 27.50 -22.60 31.92
CA LEU A 16 26.09 -22.28 31.67
C LEU A 16 25.83 -22.54 30.19
N LEU A 17 25.19 -23.68 29.94
CA LEU A 17 24.59 -24.07 28.67
C LEU A 17 23.70 -22.94 28.15
N VAL A 18 24.22 -22.15 27.21
CA VAL A 18 23.41 -21.35 26.29
C VAL A 18 22.73 -22.35 25.37
N GLN A 19 21.55 -22.80 25.78
CA GLN A 19 20.69 -23.60 24.93
C GLN A 19 20.08 -22.64 23.91
N GLN A 20 20.59 -22.73 22.68
CA GLN A 20 20.06 -22.04 21.53
C GLN A 20 18.62 -22.51 21.31
N ALA A 21 17.67 -21.62 21.56
CA ALA A 21 16.30 -21.79 21.09
C ALA A 21 16.27 -21.49 19.58
N GLU A 22 16.72 -22.44 18.78
CA GLU A 22 16.36 -22.52 17.38
C GLU A 22 14.85 -22.82 17.31
N CYS A 23 14.03 -21.78 17.30
CA CYS A 23 12.65 -21.92 16.87
C CYS A 23 12.68 -22.31 15.39
N ALA A 24 12.55 -23.61 15.16
CA ALA A 24 12.44 -24.23 13.85
C ALA A 24 11.36 -23.52 13.02
N SER A 25 11.79 -22.65 12.10
CA SER A 25 10.94 -22.00 11.09
C SER A 25 10.52 -22.94 9.95
N ASN A 26 10.48 -24.27 10.17
CA ASN A 26 10.28 -25.23 9.09
C ASN A 26 8.90 -25.91 9.07
N ASP A 27 8.05 -25.72 10.08
CA ASP A 27 6.70 -26.33 10.09
C ASP A 27 5.66 -25.57 9.26
N VAL A 28 5.89 -24.29 8.92
CA VAL A 28 4.92 -23.49 8.16
C VAL A 28 4.82 -23.94 6.70
N ALA A 29 5.92 -24.44 6.12
CA ALA A 29 5.96 -24.82 4.71
C ALA A 29 5.21 -26.14 4.41
N ASN A 30 5.07 -27.04 5.40
CA ASN A 30 4.48 -28.36 5.18
C ASN A 30 2.96 -28.39 5.39
N VAL A 31 2.38 -27.41 6.10
CA VAL A 31 0.92 -27.24 6.23
C VAL A 31 0.27 -26.77 4.92
N LEU A 32 1.01 -26.08 4.05
CA LEU A 32 0.48 -25.56 2.79
C LEU A 32 0.35 -26.61 1.67
N ARG A 33 0.74 -27.86 1.92
CA ARG A 33 0.88 -28.89 0.88
C ARG A 33 -0.08 -30.07 1.05
N LYS A 34 -1.37 -29.83 1.35
CA LYS A 34 -2.49 -30.74 1.01
C LYS A 34 -3.85 -30.17 1.43
N LYS A 35 -4.55 -29.54 0.48
CA LYS A 35 -6.00 -29.69 0.21
C LYS A 35 -6.41 -28.64 -0.82
N LYS A 36 -6.70 -29.06 -2.06
CA LYS A 36 -7.65 -28.35 -2.94
C LYS A 36 -9.06 -28.51 -2.36
N GLY A 37 -9.28 -28.03 -1.14
CA GLY A 37 -10.60 -27.99 -0.54
C GLY A 37 -11.31 -26.77 -1.09
N LYS A 38 -12.49 -26.96 -1.70
CA LYS A 38 -13.48 -25.87 -1.77
C LYS A 38 -13.59 -25.27 -0.37
N HIS A 39 -13.39 -23.97 -0.21
CA HIS A 39 -13.62 -23.28 1.05
C HIS A 39 -15.08 -23.53 1.46
N LYS A 40 -15.32 -24.41 2.45
CA LYS A 40 -16.66 -24.80 2.93
C LYS A 40 -17.11 -23.92 4.11
N GLY A 41 -16.85 -22.62 4.03
CA GLY A 41 -17.25 -21.63 5.04
C GLY A 41 -18.16 -20.56 4.44
N PRO A 42 -18.82 -19.75 5.27
CA PRO A 42 -19.50 -18.55 4.80
C PRO A 42 -18.49 -17.60 4.12
N PRO A 43 -18.95 -16.72 3.20
CA PRO A 43 -18.10 -15.70 2.62
C PRO A 43 -17.42 -14.85 3.71
N HIS A 44 -16.11 -14.62 3.60
CA HIS A 44 -15.34 -13.82 4.55
C HIS A 44 -14.15 -13.10 3.92
N ALA A 45 -13.76 -11.99 4.53
CA ALA A 45 -12.59 -11.19 4.20
C ALA A 45 -11.73 -10.99 5.46
N ASP A 46 -10.76 -11.89 5.67
CA ASP A 46 -9.93 -11.88 6.86
C ASP A 46 -8.70 -10.99 6.68
N ILE A 47 -8.47 -10.10 7.64
CA ILE A 47 -7.17 -9.46 7.82
C ILE A 47 -6.34 -10.38 8.71
N LEU A 48 -5.24 -10.87 8.13
CA LEU A 48 -4.39 -11.89 8.76
C LEU A 48 -3.29 -11.27 9.61
N ASP A 49 -2.77 -10.12 9.20
CA ASP A 49 -1.64 -9.46 9.86
C ASP A 49 -1.54 -8.00 9.44
N LEU A 50 -1.01 -7.18 10.35
CA LEU A 50 -0.66 -5.79 10.10
C LEU A 50 0.76 -5.56 10.61
N GLY A 51 1.64 -5.14 9.70
CA GLY A 51 3.04 -4.86 10.04
C GLY A 51 3.48 -3.49 9.54
N ILE A 52 4.67 -3.07 9.97
CA ILE A 52 5.29 -1.83 9.51
C ILE A 52 6.31 -2.17 8.44
N LYS A 53 6.20 -1.58 7.25
CA LYS A 53 7.21 -1.72 6.19
C LYS A 53 8.33 -0.70 6.37
N ASN A 54 7.98 0.56 6.60
CA ASN A 54 8.87 1.68 6.93
C ASN A 54 8.04 2.87 7.44
N GLY A 55 8.70 3.96 7.83
CA GLY A 55 8.07 5.18 8.34
C GLY A 55 8.50 5.52 9.75
N THR A 56 7.90 6.59 10.29
CA THR A 56 8.13 7.09 11.65
C THR A 56 6.82 7.64 12.20
N SER A 57 6.76 7.89 13.52
CA SER A 57 5.56 8.41 14.18
C SER A 57 4.90 9.57 13.41
N GLY A 58 3.60 9.45 13.14
CA GLY A 58 2.81 10.39 12.35
C GLY A 58 2.75 10.09 10.84
N GLY A 59 3.57 9.16 10.33
CA GLY A 59 3.63 8.80 8.91
C GLY A 59 4.27 7.44 8.64
N TYR A 60 3.45 6.45 8.32
CA TYR A 60 3.86 5.05 8.17
C TYR A 60 3.49 4.47 6.82
N VAL A 61 4.25 3.48 6.38
CA VAL A 61 3.82 2.54 5.34
C VAL A 61 3.54 1.20 6.01
N LEU A 62 2.27 0.89 6.17
CA LEU A 62 1.81 -0.37 6.73
C LEU A 62 1.81 -1.47 5.67
N LYS A 63 2.06 -2.70 6.11
CA LYS A 63 1.95 -3.91 5.30
C LYS A 63 0.74 -4.69 5.81
N VAL A 64 -0.31 -4.70 5.01
CA VAL A 64 -1.56 -5.41 5.31
C VAL A 64 -1.51 -6.77 4.63
N ARG A 65 -1.70 -7.85 5.39
CA ARG A 65 -1.86 -9.20 4.86
C ARG A 65 -3.31 -9.64 5.02
N TYR A 66 -3.92 -10.15 3.97
CA TYR A 66 -5.34 -10.54 3.99
C TYR A 66 -5.61 -11.79 3.15
N THR A 67 -6.77 -12.40 3.37
CA THR A 67 -7.32 -13.49 2.57
C THR A 67 -8.83 -13.34 2.43
N SER A 68 -9.40 -13.89 1.38
CA SER A 68 -10.83 -13.84 1.14
C SER A 68 -11.32 -15.05 0.35
N THR A 69 -12.60 -15.37 0.50
CA THR A 69 -13.26 -16.44 -0.27
C THR A 69 -13.82 -15.91 -1.58
N ASP A 70 -12.97 -15.29 -2.39
CA ASP A 70 -13.39 -14.73 -3.68
C ASP A 70 -13.84 -15.84 -4.65
N LYS A 71 -14.88 -15.57 -5.45
CA LYS A 71 -15.38 -16.45 -6.52
C LYS A 71 -15.30 -15.80 -7.89
N ASP A 72 -15.86 -14.60 -7.99
CA ASP A 72 -16.01 -13.78 -9.19
C ASP A 72 -16.56 -12.41 -8.74
N CYS A 73 -17.00 -11.56 -9.67
CA CYS A 73 -17.53 -10.24 -9.32
C CYS A 73 -18.84 -10.29 -8.50
N THR A 74 -19.47 -11.45 -8.35
CA THR A 74 -20.64 -11.64 -7.47
C THR A 74 -20.26 -11.93 -6.03
N GLN A 75 -18.99 -12.28 -5.75
CA GLN A 75 -18.51 -12.53 -4.39
C GLN A 75 -17.00 -12.33 -4.29
N TYR A 76 -16.57 -11.19 -3.75
CA TYR A 76 -15.16 -10.89 -3.53
C TYR A 76 -14.95 -9.84 -2.46
N MET A 77 -13.74 -9.77 -1.88
CA MET A 77 -13.35 -8.66 -1.02
C MET A 77 -13.17 -7.40 -1.86
N ASN A 78 -14.16 -6.51 -1.83
CA ASN A 78 -14.19 -5.29 -2.64
C ASN A 78 -13.44 -4.13 -1.99
N TRP A 79 -13.30 -4.11 -0.66
CA TRP A 79 -12.36 -3.22 0.02
C TRP A 79 -11.91 -3.75 1.37
N TYR A 80 -10.86 -3.12 1.91
CA TYR A 80 -10.56 -3.13 3.34
C TYR A 80 -10.34 -1.68 3.81
N GLU A 81 -10.54 -1.44 5.09
CA GLU A 81 -10.44 -0.11 5.68
C GLU A 81 -9.58 -0.11 6.93
N LEU A 82 -9.03 1.05 7.22
CA LEU A 82 -8.34 1.40 8.46
C LEU A 82 -9.20 2.42 9.19
N LEU A 83 -9.52 2.10 10.43
CA LEU A 83 -10.32 2.92 11.33
C LEU A 83 -9.47 3.28 12.56
N ASP A 84 -9.82 4.37 13.23
CA ASP A 84 -9.39 4.57 14.61
C ASP A 84 -10.24 3.76 15.59
N GLU A 85 -9.97 3.92 16.88
CA GLU A 85 -10.66 3.22 17.96
C GLU A 85 -12.14 3.64 18.10
N GLU A 86 -12.48 4.87 17.69
CA GLU A 86 -13.84 5.37 17.65
C GLU A 86 -14.62 4.90 16.41
N GLY A 87 -13.94 4.25 15.45
CA GLY A 87 -14.54 3.76 14.22
C GLY A 87 -14.60 4.79 13.09
N ARG A 88 -13.88 5.91 13.20
CA ARG A 88 -13.77 6.91 12.13
C ARG A 88 -12.85 6.37 11.03
N LEU A 89 -13.22 6.64 9.78
CA LEU A 89 -12.48 6.19 8.62
C LEU A 89 -11.17 6.98 8.46
N LEU A 90 -10.03 6.31 8.65
CA LEU A 90 -8.70 6.86 8.36
C LEU A 90 -8.31 6.58 6.91
N PHE A 91 -8.61 5.38 6.41
CA PHE A 91 -8.27 4.97 5.05
C PHE A 91 -9.21 3.89 4.51
N LYS A 92 -9.49 3.89 3.21
CA LYS A 92 -10.20 2.82 2.50
C LYS A 92 -9.45 2.39 1.24
N ARG A 93 -9.14 1.09 1.11
CA ARG A 93 -8.53 0.51 -0.09
C ARG A 93 -9.57 -0.25 -0.89
N HIS A 94 -9.88 0.22 -2.10
CA HIS A 94 -10.69 -0.53 -3.07
C HIS A 94 -9.87 -1.61 -3.79
N MET A 95 -10.49 -2.78 -3.95
CA MET A 95 -10.07 -3.89 -4.80
C MET A 95 -11.00 -3.92 -6.01
N THR A 96 -10.44 -3.87 -7.22
CA THR A 96 -11.25 -3.74 -8.45
C THR A 96 -11.59 -5.06 -9.12
N HIS A 97 -11.13 -6.19 -8.58
CA HIS A 97 -11.37 -7.50 -9.15
C HIS A 97 -11.23 -8.62 -8.10
N PRO A 98 -11.82 -9.80 -8.35
CA PRO A 98 -11.69 -10.97 -7.50
C PRO A 98 -10.29 -11.58 -7.58
N HIS A 99 -9.71 -11.93 -6.44
CA HIS A 99 -8.41 -12.57 -6.31
C HIS A 99 -8.53 -14.10 -6.19
N THR A 100 -9.28 -14.72 -7.08
CA THR A 100 -9.60 -16.17 -7.07
C THR A 100 -8.41 -17.10 -7.32
N LYS A 101 -7.24 -16.54 -7.64
CA LYS A 101 -6.01 -17.26 -7.97
C LYS A 101 -5.00 -17.18 -6.83
N PHE A 102 -4.24 -18.27 -6.67
CA PHE A 102 -3.10 -18.38 -5.75
C PHE A 102 -2.16 -17.17 -5.85
N PRO A 103 -1.53 -16.74 -4.75
CA PRO A 103 -1.56 -17.32 -3.39
C PRO A 103 -2.90 -17.13 -2.65
N ILE A 104 -3.15 -18.00 -1.65
CA ILE A 104 -4.34 -17.96 -0.79
C ILE A 104 -4.41 -16.72 0.12
N TRP A 105 -3.32 -15.95 0.21
CA TRP A 105 -3.24 -14.68 0.92
C TRP A 105 -2.54 -13.66 0.04
N ARG A 106 -2.79 -12.39 0.31
CA ARG A 106 -2.22 -11.24 -0.41
C ARG A 106 -1.57 -10.28 0.57
N GLU A 107 -0.63 -9.49 0.07
CA GLU A 107 -0.02 -8.39 0.82
C GLU A 107 -0.13 -7.09 0.02
N THR A 108 -0.45 -6.01 0.73
CA THR A 108 -0.54 -4.65 0.17
C THR A 108 0.20 -3.67 1.06
N LEU A 109 0.85 -2.68 0.44
CA LEU A 109 1.46 -1.57 1.14
C LEU A 109 0.49 -0.40 1.21
N LEU A 110 0.39 0.19 2.39
CA LEU A 110 -0.57 1.23 2.70
C LEU A 110 0.14 2.42 3.37
N PRO A 111 0.40 3.51 2.64
CA PRO A 111 0.82 4.77 3.25
C PRO A 111 -0.31 5.35 4.10
N VAL A 112 -0.01 5.75 5.33
CA VAL A 112 -0.94 6.39 6.27
C VAL A 112 -0.25 7.55 6.97
N ASP A 113 -0.94 8.69 7.02
CA ASP A 113 -0.52 9.87 7.77
C ASP A 113 -1.41 10.04 9.00
N GLY A 114 -0.92 10.74 10.02
CA GLY A 114 -1.68 11.00 11.26
C GLY A 114 -1.79 9.80 12.21
N VAL A 115 -1.07 8.71 11.95
CA VAL A 115 -0.97 7.55 12.83
C VAL A 115 0.33 7.64 13.62
N TYR A 116 0.22 7.80 14.94
CA TYR A 116 1.33 7.85 15.88
C TYR A 116 1.57 6.49 16.54
N ASP A 117 2.65 6.37 17.30
CA ASP A 117 3.12 5.07 17.81
C ASP A 117 2.10 4.41 18.74
N ASP A 118 1.39 5.22 19.52
CA ASP A 118 0.34 4.84 20.47
C ASP A 118 -1.08 4.92 19.89
N THR A 119 -1.24 5.32 18.62
CA THR A 119 -2.55 5.37 17.98
C THR A 119 -3.10 3.97 17.78
N THR A 120 -4.19 3.65 18.47
CA THR A 120 -4.95 2.42 18.24
C THR A 120 -5.69 2.52 16.90
N VAL A 121 -5.46 1.53 16.05
CA VAL A 121 -6.14 1.39 14.76
C VAL A 121 -6.77 0.01 14.62
N ILE A 122 -7.79 -0.06 13.78
CA ILE A 122 -8.52 -1.29 13.45
C ILE A 122 -8.53 -1.46 11.93
N VAL A 123 -8.17 -2.64 11.45
CA VAL A 123 -8.27 -3.01 10.02
C VAL A 123 -9.27 -4.14 9.86
N ARG A 124 -10.21 -3.97 8.92
CA ARG A 124 -11.20 -4.99 8.58
C ARG A 124 -11.49 -5.05 7.09
N GLY A 125 -11.80 -6.25 6.61
CA GLY A 125 -12.20 -6.50 5.22
C GLY A 125 -13.72 -6.44 5.04
N HIS A 126 -14.15 -6.01 3.88
CA HIS A 126 -15.54 -6.01 3.45
C HIS A 126 -15.73 -6.99 2.29
N MET A 127 -16.74 -7.85 2.39
CA MET A 127 -17.09 -8.83 1.38
C MET A 127 -18.30 -8.33 0.60
N TYR A 128 -18.19 -8.21 -0.72
CA TYR A 128 -19.37 -7.98 -1.56
C TYR A 128 -20.12 -9.29 -1.78
N PRO A 129 -21.47 -9.31 -1.73
CA PRO A 129 -22.39 -8.27 -1.23
C PRO A 129 -22.70 -8.43 0.27
N ASN A 130 -21.99 -9.32 0.98
CA ASN A 130 -22.35 -9.78 2.32
C ASN A 130 -22.00 -8.82 3.48
N GLY A 131 -21.26 -7.75 3.22
CA GLY A 131 -20.83 -6.81 4.25
C GLY A 131 -19.52 -7.20 4.93
N TYR A 132 -19.27 -6.59 6.10
CA TYR A 132 -18.12 -6.93 6.94
C TYR A 132 -18.26 -8.33 7.52
N SER A 133 -17.24 -9.15 7.29
CA SER A 133 -17.18 -10.54 7.74
C SER A 133 -15.74 -11.02 7.81
N GLY A 134 -15.46 -11.97 8.71
CA GLY A 134 -14.11 -12.47 8.94
C GLY A 134 -13.41 -11.81 10.12
N LYS A 135 -12.10 -12.04 10.23
CA LYS A 135 -11.24 -11.51 11.30
C LYS A 135 -10.74 -10.11 10.96
N ALA A 136 -10.76 -9.24 11.97
CA ALA A 136 -10.14 -7.93 11.94
C ALA A 136 -8.85 -7.94 12.76
N ILE A 137 -8.00 -6.94 12.56
CA ILE A 137 -6.81 -6.71 13.37
C ILE A 137 -6.98 -5.38 14.12
N LYS A 138 -6.66 -5.35 15.42
CA LYS A 138 -6.61 -4.13 16.25
C LYS A 138 -5.27 -4.01 16.95
N GLY A 139 -4.79 -2.78 17.12
CA GLY A 139 -3.62 -2.51 17.94
C GLY A 139 -2.97 -1.18 17.63
N SER A 140 -1.78 -0.98 18.17
CA SER A 140 -0.94 0.20 17.92
C SER A 140 0.44 -0.25 17.44
N ILE A 141 1.23 0.68 16.94
CA ILE A 141 2.61 0.39 16.52
C ILE A 141 3.49 0.06 17.72
N LYS A 142 3.24 0.71 18.85
CA LYS A 142 3.96 0.53 20.11
C LYS A 142 3.63 -0.80 20.78
N ASP A 143 2.35 -1.17 20.82
CA ASP A 143 1.87 -2.32 21.58
C ASP A 143 1.68 -3.59 20.72
N GLY A 144 1.79 -3.43 19.40
CA GLY A 144 1.59 -4.48 18.42
C GLY A 144 0.13 -4.69 18.05
N PHE A 145 -0.08 -5.58 17.09
CA PHE A 145 -1.37 -5.84 16.47
C PHE A 145 -1.85 -7.26 16.76
N GLN A 146 -3.14 -7.40 17.06
CA GLN A 146 -3.75 -8.68 17.42
C GLN A 146 -5.08 -8.88 16.68
N PRO A 147 -5.44 -10.13 16.36
CA PRO A 147 -6.73 -10.45 15.78
C PRO A 147 -7.86 -10.22 16.79
N ILE A 148 -8.95 -9.66 16.29
CA ILE A 148 -10.18 -9.42 17.06
C ILE A 148 -11.41 -9.84 16.26
N ASP A 149 -12.47 -10.14 17.00
CA ASP A 149 -13.82 -10.27 16.45
C ASP A 149 -14.56 -8.96 16.67
N LEU A 150 -15.11 -8.41 15.58
CA LEU A 150 -15.93 -7.19 15.62
C LEU A 150 -17.41 -7.54 15.55
N PRO A 151 -18.28 -6.79 16.25
CA PRO A 151 -19.71 -6.80 15.97
C PRO A 151 -19.99 -6.44 14.50
N SER A 152 -21.02 -7.05 13.92
CA SER A 152 -21.40 -6.82 12.52
C SER A 152 -21.80 -5.37 12.21
N ASP A 153 -22.21 -4.62 13.24
CA ASP A 153 -22.66 -3.23 13.16
C ASP A 153 -21.59 -2.20 13.59
N TYR A 154 -20.39 -2.65 13.95
CA TYR A 154 -19.28 -1.77 14.31
C TYR A 154 -19.05 -0.73 13.20
N ALA A 155 -18.90 0.55 13.56
CA ALA A 155 -18.53 1.63 12.64
C ALA A 155 -19.30 1.62 11.30
N ARG A 156 -20.62 1.36 11.31
CA ARG A 156 -21.42 1.24 10.08
C ARG A 156 -21.40 2.49 9.21
N GLU A 157 -21.21 3.67 9.81
CA GLU A 157 -21.09 4.94 9.09
C GLU A 157 -19.86 4.99 8.16
N ALA A 158 -18.80 4.25 8.48
CA ALA A 158 -17.58 4.17 7.66
C ALA A 158 -17.84 3.48 6.31
N GLU A 159 -18.86 2.61 6.22
CA GLU A 159 -19.20 1.88 5.00
C GLU A 159 -19.54 2.85 3.86
N THR A 160 -20.36 3.87 4.17
CA THR A 160 -20.76 4.94 3.24
C THR A 160 -19.75 6.08 3.14
N GLY A 161 -18.70 6.08 3.96
CA GLY A 161 -17.66 7.13 3.96
C GLY A 161 -16.60 6.92 2.89
N GLY A 162 -16.06 8.01 2.35
CA GLY A 162 -14.95 7.97 1.37
C GLY A 162 -15.42 7.90 -0.09
N PRO A 163 -14.47 7.71 -1.04
CA PRO A 163 -14.80 7.63 -2.45
C PRO A 163 -15.60 6.37 -2.77
N GLU A 164 -16.49 6.44 -3.76
CA GLU A 164 -17.26 5.30 -4.25
C GLU A 164 -16.33 4.20 -4.77
N ALA A 165 -16.74 2.94 -4.57
CA ALA A 165 -15.98 1.80 -5.07
C ALA A 165 -16.06 1.75 -6.60
N PRO A 166 -14.95 1.52 -7.31
CA PRO A 166 -14.97 1.30 -8.75
C PRO A 166 -15.73 0.01 -9.10
N GLU A 167 -16.25 -0.05 -10.32
CA GLU A 167 -16.92 -1.24 -10.85
C GLU A 167 -15.99 -2.46 -10.86
N CYS A 168 -16.52 -3.64 -10.54
CA CYS A 168 -15.77 -4.88 -10.56
C CYS A 168 -15.39 -5.28 -11.98
N GLN A 169 -14.11 -5.57 -12.19
CA GLN A 169 -13.57 -6.00 -13.47
C GLN A 169 -13.30 -7.51 -13.41
N GLU A 170 -14.08 -8.30 -14.15
CA GLU A 170 -13.75 -9.71 -14.33
C GLU A 170 -12.42 -9.85 -15.09
N PHE A 171 -11.62 -10.84 -14.71
CA PHE A 171 -10.44 -11.20 -15.48
C PHE A 171 -10.87 -11.90 -16.78
N VAL A 172 -11.22 -11.13 -17.80
CA VAL A 172 -11.43 -11.65 -19.15
C VAL A 172 -10.05 -12.03 -19.69
N ARG A 173 -9.79 -13.33 -19.82
CA ARG A 173 -8.62 -13.77 -20.61
C ARG A 173 -8.84 -13.24 -22.02
N GLY A 174 -7.94 -12.38 -22.49
CA GLY A 174 -7.93 -11.93 -23.88
C GLY A 174 -7.97 -13.14 -24.83
N PRO A 175 -8.37 -12.93 -26.09
CA PRO A 175 -8.37 -13.99 -27.09
C PRO A 175 -7.00 -14.68 -27.03
N ARG A 176 -6.99 -16.00 -26.86
CA ARG A 176 -5.77 -16.76 -27.11
C ARG A 176 -5.50 -16.53 -28.59
N PHE A 177 -4.49 -15.74 -28.91
CA PHE A 177 -3.90 -15.79 -30.24
C PHE A 177 -3.52 -17.25 -30.46
N ASN A 178 -4.30 -17.94 -31.27
CA ASN A 178 -3.85 -19.19 -31.82
C ASN A 178 -2.77 -18.77 -32.83
N ASP A 179 -1.52 -19.16 -32.60
CA ASP A 179 -0.39 -18.98 -33.53
C ASP A 179 -0.58 -19.75 -34.86
N LYS A 180 -1.82 -20.02 -35.29
CA LYS A 180 -2.15 -20.77 -36.51
C LYS A 180 -2.71 -19.93 -37.64
N ASP A 181 -2.91 -18.64 -37.42
CA ASP A 181 -3.37 -17.72 -38.48
C ASP A 181 -2.20 -16.92 -39.10
N GLN A 182 -0.96 -17.38 -38.91
CA GLN A 182 0.25 -16.74 -39.45
C GLN A 182 0.73 -17.29 -40.80
N ASP A 183 -0.12 -18.08 -41.48
CA ASP A 183 0.22 -18.69 -42.76
C ASP A 183 -0.92 -18.44 -43.76
N ASN A 184 -0.92 -17.24 -44.35
CA ASN A 184 -1.51 -16.88 -45.66
C ASN A 184 -1.52 -15.35 -45.83
N THR A 185 -0.34 -14.76 -46.01
CA THR A 185 -0.21 -13.63 -46.94
C THR A 185 0.73 -14.10 -48.02
N ASP A 186 0.12 -14.89 -48.91
CA ASP A 186 0.62 -15.24 -50.23
C ASP A 186 0.81 -13.94 -51.02
N ASP A 187 1.84 -13.98 -51.85
CA ASP A 187 2.40 -12.89 -52.62
C ASP A 187 1.36 -12.17 -53.47
N THR A 188 1.35 -10.84 -53.43
CA THR A 188 1.00 -10.03 -54.61
C THR A 188 1.75 -8.72 -54.54
N ASP A 189 2.94 -8.75 -55.12
CA ASP A 189 3.54 -7.59 -55.80
C ASP A 189 2.47 -6.97 -56.71
N ASP A 190 2.03 -5.75 -56.41
CA ASP A 190 1.51 -4.85 -57.43
C ASP A 190 2.07 -3.45 -57.18
N SER A 191 3.24 -3.24 -57.76
CA SER A 191 3.83 -1.94 -58.01
C SER A 191 2.98 -1.20 -59.04
N THR A 192 2.20 -0.21 -58.59
CA THR A 192 1.78 0.90 -59.44
C THR A 192 2.18 2.22 -58.81
N ASP A 193 3.26 2.77 -59.36
CA ASP A 193 3.56 4.19 -59.36
C ASP A 193 2.34 4.95 -59.93
N ASP A 194 1.83 5.93 -59.20
CA ASP A 194 1.26 7.11 -59.86
C ASP A 194 1.52 8.37 -59.05
N SER A 195 2.26 9.25 -59.69
CA SER A 195 2.68 10.56 -59.22
C SER A 195 1.83 11.61 -59.92
N THR A 196 1.01 12.34 -59.17
CA THR A 196 0.48 13.66 -59.54
C THR A 196 0.36 14.48 -58.26
N ASP A 197 1.32 15.37 -57.99
CA ASP A 197 1.47 16.75 -58.45
C ASP A 197 0.55 17.77 -57.75
N SER A 198 1.24 18.86 -57.41
CA SER A 198 0.91 20.06 -56.66
C SER A 198 -0.44 20.74 -56.94
N GLU A 199 -0.99 21.44 -55.93
CA GLU A 199 -1.35 22.86 -56.06
C GLU A 199 -1.61 23.54 -54.69
N ASP A 200 -0.90 24.66 -54.53
CA ASP A 200 -1.10 25.74 -53.55
C ASP A 200 -2.53 26.30 -53.59
N THR A 201 -3.07 26.77 -52.46
CA THR A 201 -3.75 28.07 -52.41
C THR A 201 -3.78 28.65 -50.99
N SER A 202 -3.34 29.90 -50.93
CA SER A 202 -3.37 30.83 -49.81
C SER A 202 -4.54 31.80 -49.96
N SER A 203 -5.12 32.25 -48.84
CA SER A 203 -5.77 33.56 -48.57
C SER A 203 -6.51 33.44 -47.22
N GLU A 204 -6.22 34.23 -46.18
CA GLU A 204 -6.64 35.64 -45.95
C GLU A 204 -8.18 35.78 -45.97
N GLU A 205 -8.92 36.48 -45.12
CA GLU A 205 -8.76 37.33 -43.92
C GLU A 205 -10.21 37.63 -43.42
N ALA A 206 -10.34 38.37 -42.30
CA ALA A 206 -11.51 39.10 -41.75
C ALA A 206 -12.05 38.52 -40.41
N ASP A 207 -11.64 39.00 -39.24
CA ASP A 207 -11.78 40.33 -38.62
C ASP A 207 -13.15 40.55 -37.93
N SER A 208 -13.14 40.58 -36.60
CA SER A 208 -13.83 41.58 -35.78
C SER A 208 -13.53 41.40 -34.29
N GLN A 209 -12.73 42.35 -33.77
CA GLN A 209 -12.98 43.23 -32.61
C GLN A 209 -13.91 42.71 -31.48
N ALA A 210 -13.72 43.02 -30.21
CA ALA A 210 -12.70 43.63 -29.37
C ALA A 210 -13.33 43.63 -27.97
N GLN A 211 -12.59 43.32 -26.90
CA GLN A 211 -12.74 44.06 -25.65
C GLN A 211 -11.57 43.78 -24.70
N ARG A 212 -11.08 44.90 -24.17
CA ARG A 212 -9.86 45.08 -23.40
C ARG A 212 -10.08 44.61 -21.95
N GLY A 213 -9.07 43.96 -21.39
CA GLY A 213 -8.94 43.71 -19.95
C GLY A 213 -7.47 43.67 -19.58
N ASP A 214 -7.07 44.61 -18.70
CA ASP A 214 -5.75 44.89 -18.16
C ASP A 214 -4.87 43.67 -17.87
N ALA A 215 -3.65 43.67 -18.44
CA ALA A 215 -2.59 42.72 -18.13
C ALA A 215 -1.41 43.44 -17.45
N THR A 216 -1.21 43.09 -16.18
CA THR A 216 -0.07 43.42 -15.33
C THR A 216 1.25 42.87 -15.94
N PRO A 217 2.39 43.59 -15.86
CA PRO A 217 3.63 43.11 -16.47
C PRO A 217 4.19 41.88 -15.75
N GLY A 218 4.27 40.78 -16.51
CA GLY A 218 4.93 39.54 -16.11
C GLY A 218 6.45 39.70 -16.04
N SER A 219 7.00 39.42 -14.86
CA SER A 219 8.43 39.20 -14.66
C SER A 219 8.85 37.89 -15.35
N LYS A 220 9.72 38.00 -16.36
CA LYS A 220 10.45 36.86 -16.93
C LYS A 220 11.45 36.35 -15.88
N GLY A 221 11.07 35.30 -15.17
CA GLY A 221 11.98 34.50 -14.35
C GLY A 221 12.47 33.29 -15.13
N ASP A 222 13.75 33.29 -15.47
CA ASP A 222 14.48 32.14 -16.01
C ASP A 222 14.34 30.92 -15.09
N GLN A 223 13.54 29.92 -15.49
CA GLN A 223 13.55 28.61 -14.84
C GLN A 223 14.74 27.79 -15.33
N LYS A 224 15.91 28.04 -14.74
CA LYS A 224 17.01 27.07 -14.74
C LYS A 224 16.57 25.84 -13.95
N SER A 225 16.47 24.70 -14.65
CA SER A 225 16.37 23.36 -14.08
C SER A 225 17.55 23.08 -13.15
N GLY A 226 17.39 23.44 -11.88
CA GLY A 226 18.33 23.16 -10.81
C GLY A 226 18.11 21.75 -10.28
N LYS A 227 19.01 20.83 -10.62
CA LYS A 227 19.14 19.50 -10.05
C LYS A 227 19.28 19.62 -8.52
N LYS A 228 18.17 19.57 -7.77
CA LYS A 228 18.16 19.68 -6.30
C LYS A 228 18.88 18.46 -5.73
N LYS A 229 20.13 18.66 -5.32
CA LYS A 229 20.86 17.69 -4.49
C LYS A 229 20.18 17.69 -3.12
N ASN A 230 19.64 16.53 -2.72
CA ASN A 230 19.13 16.29 -1.38
C ASN A 230 20.29 16.40 -0.38
N LYS A 231 20.52 17.60 0.15
CA LYS A 231 21.49 17.82 1.23
C LYS A 231 20.91 17.18 2.48
N LYS A 232 21.60 16.15 2.99
CA LYS A 232 21.26 15.48 4.24
C LYS A 232 21.31 16.53 5.37
N MET A 233 20.14 16.86 5.91
CA MET A 233 19.99 17.78 7.06
C MET A 233 20.84 17.28 8.22
N THR A 234 21.62 18.16 8.83
CA THR A 234 22.45 17.82 9.99
C THR A 234 21.57 17.65 11.23
N ALA A 235 22.10 16.99 12.27
CA ALA A 235 21.39 16.81 13.53
C ALA A 235 21.07 18.16 14.20
N GLU A 236 21.95 19.15 14.02
CA GLU A 236 21.80 20.51 14.53
C GLU A 236 20.67 21.27 13.83
N GLU A 237 20.57 21.16 12.50
CA GLU A 237 19.47 21.75 11.72
C GLU A 237 18.11 21.13 12.10
N ARG A 238 18.08 19.83 12.43
CA ARG A 238 16.87 19.15 12.91
C ARG A 238 16.45 19.63 14.30
N ALA A 239 17.41 19.84 15.20
CA ALA A 239 17.13 20.36 16.54
C ALA A 239 16.58 21.79 16.49
N ALA A 240 17.19 22.66 15.66
CA ALA A 240 16.72 24.03 15.48
C ALA A 240 15.29 24.09 14.88
N ARG A 241 14.98 23.21 13.93
CA ARG A 241 13.63 23.13 13.35
C ARG A 241 12.58 22.65 14.36
N LYS A 242 12.94 21.71 15.25
CA LYS A 242 12.05 21.22 16.30
C LYS A 242 11.71 22.33 17.31
N ALA A 243 12.71 23.08 17.77
CA ALA A 243 12.51 24.18 18.72
C ALA A 243 11.58 25.28 18.15
N ARG A 244 11.70 25.60 16.86
CA ARG A 244 10.85 26.60 16.21
C ARG A 244 9.38 26.19 16.15
N ILE A 245 9.10 24.90 15.90
CA ILE A 245 7.72 24.39 15.86
C ILE A 245 7.09 24.44 17.26
N GLU A 246 7.86 24.15 18.30
CA GLU A 246 7.40 24.18 19.68
C GLU A 246 7.10 25.61 20.16
N GLU A 247 7.91 26.60 19.75
CA GLU A 247 7.64 28.02 20.01
C GLU A 247 6.39 28.51 19.28
N GLU A 248 6.19 28.07 18.02
CA GLU A 248 5.01 28.43 17.22
C GLU A 248 3.72 27.80 17.77
N SER A 249 3.80 26.58 18.32
CA SER A 249 2.69 25.90 18.99
C SER A 249 2.26 26.58 20.30
N LEU A 250 3.17 27.28 20.99
CA LEU A 250 2.84 28.00 22.23
C LEU A 250 2.17 29.35 21.96
N ARG A 251 2.36 29.91 20.76
CA ARG A 251 1.75 31.19 20.37
C ARG A 251 0.31 31.08 19.88
N THR A 252 -0.13 29.91 19.43
CA THR A 252 -1.49 29.69 18.93
C THR A 252 -2.51 29.34 20.02
N VAL A 253 -2.10 29.22 21.29
CA VAL A 253 -2.95 28.84 22.42
C VAL A 253 -3.21 30.01 23.40
N GLY A 254 -2.81 31.23 23.04
CA GLY A 254 -3.13 32.47 23.79
C GLY A 254 -4.08 33.36 23.01
#